data_AF-A0A7C0ZU84-F1
#
_entry.id   AF-A0A7C0ZU84-F1
#
_cell.length_a   1.000
_cell.length_b   1.000
_cell.length_c   1.000
_cell.angle_alpha   90.00
_cell.angle_beta   90.00
_cell.angle_gamma   90.00
#
_symmetry.space_group_name_H-M   'P 1'
#
loop_
_entity.id
_entity.type
_entity.pdbx_description
1 polymer ?
#
loop_
_entity_poly.entity_id
_entity_poly.type
_entity_poly.pdbx_seq_one_letter_code
_entity_poly.pdbx_strand_id
1 'polypeptide(L)'
;MKKGFMFSLLTLALIIPIIVIMLIEQTSITTQRKLISTELRIEELSELYDSIIRDLEKTLKIIVPRAISASISYVVTNGVGLNSSTDTLKELLINGTLYSEKEALMQNATLPYWTERINYLASLRGFETNVEFDDVYIRPFDSWNILVTVELRINISDPSELVSINRVVNVSEKISIIGFEDPLFPLKTSGRGISVITRSPYEGNYTQLLASSVGNNSWYYGKTFVTDSSTISKIDNKTIVLVVDSVDGVTTSLLNEFSAVVCSCDLPSLTTTYVELVSDATSVIPNNTNVLVDGENGKVWYIENLIDDVKNSYYHSSEKGASFLDRLEGKLEVQEKYKSQTNTTIGLEFFVNKDYILSLGLPVDLEKTNVDHLYFSEASHPGKRVKGLENTKFRIDEEICTDEKTHAEMYQVDELLTE
;
A
#
# COMPACT_ATOMS: atom_id res chain seq x y z
N MET A 1 27.07 -0.14 99.23
CA MET A 1 26.88 0.90 98.20
C MET A 1 27.76 0.75 96.95
N LYS A 2 29.09 0.50 97.05
CA LYS A 2 29.98 0.45 95.86
C LYS A 2 29.65 -0.63 94.80
N LYS A 3 29.17 -1.81 95.20
CA LYS A 3 28.81 -2.90 94.24
C LYS A 3 27.53 -2.61 93.45
N GLY A 4 26.51 -2.02 94.09
CA GLY A 4 25.25 -1.66 93.42
C GLY A 4 25.46 -0.59 92.33
N PHE A 5 26.30 0.40 92.60
CA PHE A 5 26.66 1.42 91.61
C PHE A 5 27.40 0.83 90.40
N MET A 6 28.31 -0.13 90.62
CA MET A 6 29.01 -0.84 89.54
C MET A 6 28.05 -1.66 88.66
N PHE A 7 27.09 -2.37 89.26
CA PHE A 7 26.09 -3.12 88.49
C PHE A 7 25.18 -2.18 87.69
N SER A 8 24.70 -1.07 88.27
CA SER A 8 23.90 -0.07 87.53
C SER A 8 24.68 0.57 86.38
N LEU A 9 25.98 0.88 86.57
CA LEU A 9 26.84 1.40 85.52
C LEU A 9 27.02 0.38 84.38
N LEU A 10 27.20 -0.91 84.72
CA LEU A 10 27.38 -1.98 83.75
C LEU A 10 26.09 -2.27 82.97
N THR A 11 24.93 -2.15 83.62
CA THR A 11 23.62 -2.21 82.94
C THR A 11 23.42 -1.01 82.01
N LEU A 12 23.75 0.21 82.44
CA LEU A 12 23.70 1.41 81.59
C LEU A 12 24.64 1.30 80.38
N ALA A 13 25.86 0.79 80.59
CA ALA A 13 26.84 0.57 79.54
C ALA A 13 26.36 -0.46 78.48
N LEU A 14 25.48 -1.39 78.85
CA LEU A 14 24.85 -2.34 77.93
C LEU A 14 23.59 -1.79 77.23
N ILE A 15 22.78 -1.01 77.94
CA ILE A 15 21.52 -0.48 77.41
C ILE A 15 21.76 0.64 76.40
N ILE A 16 22.72 1.54 76.66
CA ILE A 16 22.96 2.70 75.79
C ILE A 16 23.32 2.28 74.35
N PRO A 17 24.25 1.33 74.10
CA PRO A 17 24.56 0.87 72.75
C PRO A 17 23.38 0.24 72.03
N ILE A 18 22.54 -0.52 72.73
CA ILE A 18 21.34 -1.15 72.16
C ILE A 18 20.34 -0.09 71.70
N ILE A 19 20.10 0.93 72.53
CA ILE A 19 19.23 2.06 72.16
C ILE A 19 19.80 2.80 70.94
N VAL A 20 21.11 3.05 70.91
CA VAL A 20 21.76 3.72 69.77
C VAL A 20 21.62 2.90 68.48
N ILE A 21 21.83 1.58 68.54
CA ILE A 21 21.65 0.69 67.37
C ILE A 21 20.19 0.71 66.89
N MET A 22 19.22 0.62 67.80
CA MET A 22 17.80 0.69 67.45
C MET A 22 17.43 2.01 66.76
N LEU A 23 17.98 3.14 67.23
CA LEU A 23 17.76 4.45 66.60
C LEU A 23 18.39 4.55 65.20
N ILE A 24 19.59 3.98 65.01
CA ILE A 24 20.26 3.93 63.71
C ILE A 24 19.47 3.04 62.73
N GLU A 25 18.99 1.87 63.16
CA GLU A 25 18.18 0.99 62.31
C GLU A 25 16.86 1.65 61.91
N GLN A 26 16.17 2.30 62.85
CA GLN A 26 14.91 2.99 62.56
C GLN A 26 15.09 4.10 61.51
N THR A 27 16.16 4.89 61.62
CA THR A 27 16.47 5.95 60.64
C THR A 27 16.89 5.38 59.28
N SER A 28 17.66 4.29 59.26
CA SER A 28 18.06 3.60 58.04
C SER A 28 16.87 3.00 57.29
N ILE A 29 16.01 2.26 57.99
CA ILE A 29 14.78 1.67 57.43
C ILE A 29 13.86 2.76 56.87
N THR A 30 13.71 3.88 57.60
CA THR A 30 12.87 4.99 57.13
C THR A 30 13.45 5.61 55.86
N THR A 31 14.77 5.78 55.79
CA THR A 31 15.45 6.30 54.59
C THR A 31 15.31 5.34 53.41
N GLN A 32 15.54 4.03 53.62
CA GLN A 32 15.38 3.02 52.57
C GLN A 32 13.94 2.97 52.03
N ARG A 33 12.92 3.03 52.90
CA ARG A 33 11.52 3.08 52.48
C ARG A 33 11.20 4.31 51.64
N LYS A 34 11.73 5.48 52.01
CA LYS A 34 11.56 6.71 51.22
C LYS A 34 12.21 6.57 49.84
N LEU A 35 13.44 6.04 49.77
CA LEU A 35 14.13 5.81 48.51
C LEU A 35 13.36 4.85 47.60
N ILE A 36 12.91 3.71 48.12
CA ILE A 36 12.10 2.74 47.35
C ILE A 36 10.81 3.40 46.85
N SER A 37 10.13 4.18 47.69
CA SER A 37 8.90 4.89 47.28
C SER A 37 9.17 5.90 46.17
N THR A 38 10.30 6.62 46.21
CA THR A 38 10.68 7.55 45.15
C THR A 38 11.06 6.83 43.86
N GLU A 39 11.80 5.72 43.96
CA GLU A 39 12.19 4.88 42.83
C GLU A 39 10.96 4.32 42.10
N LEU A 40 10.01 3.75 42.83
CA LEU A 40 8.74 3.27 42.28
C LEU A 40 7.97 4.39 41.57
N ARG A 41 7.95 5.60 42.13
CA ARG A 41 7.29 6.76 41.49
C ARG A 41 7.99 7.19 40.21
N ILE A 42 9.32 7.15 40.15
CA ILE A 42 10.08 7.44 38.94
C ILE A 42 9.77 6.39 37.86
N GLU A 43 9.73 5.12 38.24
CA GLU A 43 9.40 4.01 37.32
C GLU A 43 7.98 4.15 36.76
N GLU A 44 6.97 4.35 37.62
CA GLU A 44 5.57 4.58 37.20
C GLU A 44 5.43 5.78 36.25
N LEU A 45 6.16 6.87 36.53
CA LEU A 45 6.12 8.09 35.71
C LEU A 45 6.78 7.85 34.35
N SER A 46 7.91 7.12 34.31
CA SER A 46 8.57 6.72 33.06
C SER A 46 7.66 5.80 32.23
N GLU A 47 7.03 4.81 32.86
CA GLU A 47 6.09 3.90 32.19
C GLU A 47 4.87 4.64 31.65
N LEU A 48 4.35 5.63 32.39
CA LEU A 48 3.26 6.49 31.93
C LEU A 48 3.68 7.29 30.70
N TYR A 49 4.85 7.92 30.72
CA TYR A 49 5.39 8.64 29.56
C TYR A 49 5.48 7.72 28.34
N ASP A 50 6.11 6.55 28.46
CA ASP A 50 6.25 5.61 27.35
C ASP A 50 4.89 5.08 26.89
N SER A 51 3.94 4.91 27.80
CA SER A 51 2.58 4.51 27.47
C SER A 51 1.85 5.58 26.66
N ILE A 52 2.03 6.87 26.96
CA ILE A 52 1.44 7.97 26.20
C ILE A 52 1.94 7.96 24.76
N ILE A 53 3.26 7.77 24.55
CA ILE A 53 3.85 7.72 23.20
C ILE A 53 3.29 6.53 22.41
N ARG A 54 3.32 5.32 22.97
CA ARG A 54 2.80 4.11 22.29
C ARG A 54 1.29 4.18 22.04
N ASP A 55 0.53 4.83 22.91
CA ASP A 55 -0.91 4.98 22.73
C ASP A 55 -1.23 6.00 21.63
N LEU A 56 -0.43 7.06 21.49
CA LEU A 56 -0.54 8.01 20.37
C LEU A 56 -0.32 7.31 19.03
N GLU A 57 0.72 6.48 18.89
CA GLU A 57 0.98 5.70 17.67
C GLU A 57 -0.24 4.84 17.27
N LYS A 58 -0.85 4.15 18.23
CA LYS A 58 -2.07 3.36 17.99
C LYS A 58 -3.28 4.23 17.67
N THR A 59 -3.39 5.37 18.32
CA THR A 59 -4.49 6.32 18.13
C THR A 59 -4.43 6.94 16.74
N LEU A 60 -3.25 7.27 16.23
CA LEU A 60 -3.06 7.75 14.85
C LEU A 60 -3.55 6.73 13.81
N LYS A 61 -3.37 5.42 14.06
CA LYS A 61 -3.90 4.34 13.21
C LYS A 61 -5.42 4.23 13.20
N ILE A 62 -6.12 4.96 14.07
CA ILE A 62 -7.59 4.98 14.13
C ILE A 62 -8.12 6.32 13.61
N ILE A 63 -7.55 7.42 14.09
CA ILE A 63 -8.02 8.77 13.78
C ILE A 63 -7.71 9.12 12.32
N VAL A 64 -6.49 8.83 11.83
CA VAL A 64 -6.09 9.22 10.47
C VAL A 64 -6.94 8.52 9.40
N PRO A 65 -7.18 7.19 9.46
CA PRO A 65 -8.13 6.54 8.56
C PRO A 65 -9.53 7.17 8.54
N ARG A 66 -10.07 7.60 9.69
CA ARG A 66 -11.36 8.28 9.75
C ARG A 66 -11.32 9.64 9.05
N ALA A 67 -10.25 10.41 9.25
CA ALA A 67 -10.05 11.68 8.56
C ALA A 67 -9.97 11.47 7.05
N ILE A 68 -9.21 10.47 6.58
CA ILE A 68 -9.15 10.11 5.16
C ILE A 68 -10.54 9.75 4.61
N SER A 69 -11.30 8.90 5.31
CA SER A 69 -12.65 8.55 4.88
C SER A 69 -13.59 9.77 4.83
N ALA A 70 -13.48 10.69 5.78
CA ALA A 70 -14.25 11.94 5.76
C ALA A 70 -13.87 12.82 4.56
N SER A 71 -12.58 12.97 4.28
CA SER A 71 -12.07 13.70 3.11
C SER A 71 -12.56 13.08 1.80
N ILE A 72 -12.47 11.77 1.63
CA ILE A 72 -13.00 11.08 0.43
C ILE A 72 -14.51 11.30 0.32
N SER A 73 -15.26 11.10 1.40
CA SER A 73 -16.71 11.29 1.42
C SER A 73 -17.11 12.70 0.97
N TYR A 74 -16.38 13.73 1.44
CA TYR A 74 -16.60 15.11 1.00
C TYR A 74 -16.36 15.28 -0.50
N VAL A 75 -15.23 14.77 -1.01
CA VAL A 75 -14.84 14.87 -2.42
C VAL A 75 -15.86 14.19 -3.33
N VAL A 76 -16.31 12.98 -2.96
CA VAL A 76 -17.32 12.21 -3.70
C VAL A 76 -18.68 12.91 -3.67
N THR A 77 -19.10 13.40 -2.51
CA THR A 77 -20.43 14.01 -2.34
C THR A 77 -20.57 15.35 -3.04
N ASN A 78 -19.52 16.19 -2.98
CA ASN A 78 -19.55 17.53 -3.57
C ASN A 78 -19.09 17.54 -5.03
N GLY A 79 -18.40 16.49 -5.49
CA GLY A 79 -17.86 16.41 -6.84
C GLY A 79 -16.72 17.42 -7.11
N VAL A 80 -16.09 17.91 -6.05
CA VAL A 80 -14.99 18.89 -6.12
C VAL A 80 -13.86 18.42 -5.21
N GLY A 81 -12.62 18.49 -5.72
CA GLY A 81 -11.42 18.19 -4.94
C GLY A 81 -11.21 19.16 -3.77
N LEU A 82 -10.37 18.78 -2.82
CA LEU A 82 -9.98 19.63 -1.70
C LEU A 82 -9.08 20.78 -2.17
N ASN A 83 -9.13 21.92 -1.47
CA ASN A 83 -8.24 23.05 -1.73
C ASN A 83 -6.78 22.74 -1.33
N SER A 84 -6.63 22.05 -0.19
CA SER A 84 -5.35 21.58 0.34
C SER A 84 -5.62 20.32 1.15
N SER A 85 -5.14 19.17 0.66
CA SER A 85 -5.38 17.88 1.32
C SER A 85 -4.72 17.82 2.70
N THR A 86 -3.54 18.40 2.84
CA THR A 86 -2.78 18.41 4.10
C THR A 86 -3.46 19.27 5.16
N ASP A 87 -3.91 20.47 4.80
CA ASP A 87 -4.55 21.37 5.76
C ASP A 87 -5.93 20.85 6.16
N THR A 88 -6.67 20.27 5.22
CA THR A 88 -7.98 19.67 5.50
C THR A 88 -7.85 18.48 6.43
N LEU A 89 -6.90 17.56 6.17
CA LEU A 89 -6.66 16.45 7.07
C LEU A 89 -6.19 16.95 8.46
N LYS A 90 -5.32 17.96 8.51
CA LYS A 90 -4.91 18.58 9.78
C LYS A 90 -6.10 19.16 10.56
N GLU A 91 -7.00 19.87 9.89
CA GLU A 91 -8.24 20.39 10.47
C GLU A 91 -9.09 19.25 11.06
N LEU A 92 -9.27 18.16 10.31
CA LEU A 92 -10.02 16.98 10.77
C LEU A 92 -9.39 16.36 12.02
N LEU A 93 -8.06 16.23 12.07
CA LEU A 93 -7.35 15.63 13.20
C LEU A 93 -7.47 16.47 14.48
N ILE A 94 -7.42 17.80 14.36
CA ILE A 94 -7.40 18.73 15.49
C ILE A 94 -8.83 19.13 15.90
N ASN A 95 -9.62 19.63 14.96
CA ASN A 95 -10.94 20.20 15.23
C ASN A 95 -12.08 19.21 15.02
N GLY A 96 -11.88 18.14 14.25
CA GLY A 96 -12.95 17.23 13.82
C GLY A 96 -13.93 17.90 12.85
N THR A 97 -13.46 18.93 12.14
CA THR A 97 -14.24 19.71 11.18
C THR A 97 -13.60 19.66 9.80
N LEU A 98 -14.42 19.89 8.78
CA LEU A 98 -14.01 20.05 7.39
C LEU A 98 -14.59 21.38 6.90
N TYR A 99 -13.72 22.33 6.56
CA TYR A 99 -14.12 23.71 6.24
C TYR A 99 -14.98 24.35 7.34
N SER A 100 -14.60 24.14 8.60
CA SER A 100 -15.30 24.61 9.82
C SER A 100 -16.66 23.96 10.10
N GLU A 101 -17.11 23.02 9.27
CA GLU A 101 -18.32 22.24 9.51
C GLU A 101 -17.99 20.92 10.21
N LYS A 102 -18.82 20.51 11.17
CA LYS A 102 -18.53 19.30 11.98
C LYS A 102 -18.72 18.02 11.17
N GLU A 103 -17.71 17.17 11.18
CA GLU A 103 -17.76 15.87 10.49
C GLU A 103 -18.15 14.73 11.44
N ALA A 104 -19.22 14.03 11.09
CA ALA A 104 -19.78 12.96 11.92
C ALA A 104 -18.79 11.80 12.13
N LEU A 105 -17.97 11.49 11.11
CA LEU A 105 -16.96 10.43 11.17
C LEU A 105 -15.84 10.72 12.17
N MET A 106 -15.64 11.99 12.52
CA MET A 106 -14.60 12.44 13.46
C MET A 106 -15.09 12.55 14.91
N GLN A 107 -16.37 12.25 15.17
CA GLN A 107 -16.91 12.32 16.54
C GLN A 107 -16.14 11.40 17.49
N ASN A 108 -15.64 11.97 18.60
CA ASN A 108 -14.81 11.28 19.60
C ASN A 108 -13.53 10.63 19.01
N ALA A 109 -13.04 11.14 17.88
CA ALA A 109 -11.85 10.67 17.21
C ALA A 109 -11.03 11.87 16.73
N THR A 110 -10.65 12.73 17.67
CA THR A 110 -9.74 13.86 17.43
C THR A 110 -8.56 13.78 18.39
N LEU A 111 -7.47 14.45 18.03
CA LEU A 111 -6.28 14.54 18.86
C LEU A 111 -6.59 15.20 20.23
N PRO A 112 -7.33 16.33 20.32
CA PRO A 112 -7.74 16.89 21.61
C PRO A 112 -8.61 15.94 22.46
N TYR A 113 -9.48 15.16 21.82
CA TYR A 113 -10.26 14.16 22.56
C TYR A 113 -9.35 13.08 23.19
N TRP A 114 -8.27 12.70 22.49
CA TRP A 114 -7.28 11.79 23.05
C TRP A 114 -6.51 12.41 24.22
N THR A 115 -6.07 13.67 24.14
CA THR A 115 -5.36 14.32 25.27
C THR A 115 -6.23 14.46 26.50
N GLU A 116 -7.51 14.83 26.34
CA GLU A 116 -8.49 14.85 27.44
C GLU A 116 -8.57 13.50 28.15
N ARG A 117 -8.58 12.40 27.38
CA ARG A 117 -8.62 11.05 27.94
C ARG A 117 -7.32 10.65 28.62
N ILE A 118 -6.16 11.01 28.06
CA ILE A 118 -4.86 10.74 28.68
C ILE A 118 -4.71 11.50 30.00
N ASN A 119 -5.04 12.79 30.01
CA ASN A 119 -4.98 13.61 31.22
C ASN A 119 -5.93 13.06 32.31
N TYR A 120 -7.13 12.63 31.92
CA TYR A 120 -8.05 11.98 32.84
C TYR A 120 -7.46 10.67 33.42
N LEU A 121 -6.93 9.79 32.57
CA LEU A 121 -6.34 8.51 33.02
C LEU A 121 -5.10 8.70 33.89
N ALA A 122 -4.27 9.70 33.60
CA ALA A 122 -3.10 10.04 34.40
C ALA A 122 -3.51 10.57 35.79
N SER A 123 -4.58 11.39 35.86
CA SER A 123 -5.11 11.89 37.13
C SER A 123 -5.62 10.78 38.04
N LEU A 124 -6.21 9.71 37.47
CA LEU A 124 -6.63 8.52 38.23
C LEU A 124 -5.44 7.74 38.82
N ARG A 125 -4.25 7.88 38.24
CA ARG A 125 -3.00 7.30 38.76
C ARG A 125 -2.29 8.22 39.77
N GLY A 126 -2.87 9.39 40.02
CA GLY A 126 -2.34 10.38 40.96
C GLY A 126 -1.24 11.27 40.38
N PHE A 127 -1.11 11.35 39.05
CA PHE A 127 -0.18 12.26 38.39
C PHE A 127 -0.92 13.49 37.86
N GLU A 128 -0.27 14.65 37.95
CA GLU A 128 -0.67 15.84 37.23
C GLU A 128 -0.04 15.79 35.85
N THR A 129 -0.86 15.88 34.80
CA THR A 129 -0.39 15.70 33.43
C THR A 129 -1.01 16.74 32.53
N ASN A 130 -0.16 17.39 31.73
CA ASN A 130 -0.54 18.28 30.67
C ASN A 130 0.11 17.82 29.37
N VAL A 131 -0.72 17.30 28.46
CA VAL A 131 -0.32 16.91 27.11
C VAL A 131 -0.96 17.88 26.13
N GLU A 132 -0.12 18.56 25.35
CA GLU A 132 -0.53 19.55 24.35
C GLU A 132 0.12 19.26 23.01
N PHE A 133 -0.61 19.51 21.92
CA PHE A 133 -0.07 19.40 20.56
C PHE A 133 0.47 20.75 20.13
N ASP A 134 1.73 20.77 19.71
CA ASP A 134 2.34 21.96 19.13
C ASP A 134 1.98 22.03 17.64
N ASP A 135 2.14 20.93 16.89
CA ASP A 135 1.80 20.86 15.47
C ASP A 135 1.52 19.43 14.95
N VAL A 136 0.91 19.35 13.76
CA VAL A 136 0.66 18.10 13.02
C VAL A 136 1.06 18.28 11.56
N TYR A 137 1.94 17.41 11.09
CA TYR A 137 2.45 17.38 9.72
C TYR A 137 1.98 16.11 9.01
N ILE A 138 1.45 16.27 7.81
CA ILE A 138 1.00 15.17 6.95
C ILE A 138 1.72 15.32 5.62
N ARG A 139 2.39 14.26 5.19
CA ARG A 139 3.13 14.22 3.94
C ARG A 139 3.08 12.83 3.32
N PRO A 140 3.26 12.69 2.00
CA PRO A 140 3.38 11.36 1.41
C PRO A 140 4.68 10.69 1.89
N PHE A 141 4.65 9.36 2.08
CA PHE A 141 5.83 8.56 2.43
C PHE A 141 6.31 7.73 1.24
N ASP A 142 5.39 7.07 0.54
CA ASP A 142 5.59 6.35 -0.71
C ASP A 142 4.22 6.28 -1.43
N SER A 143 4.13 5.58 -2.57
CA SER A 143 2.87 5.42 -3.31
C SER A 143 1.72 4.81 -2.48
N TRP A 144 2.04 4.07 -1.42
CA TRP A 144 1.08 3.25 -0.66
C TRP A 144 0.83 3.76 0.76
N ASN A 145 1.58 4.75 1.21
CA ASN A 145 1.57 5.21 2.59
C ASN A 145 1.72 6.72 2.69
N ILE A 146 0.99 7.31 3.64
CA ILE A 146 1.23 8.66 4.12
C ILE A 146 1.95 8.62 5.47
N LEU A 147 2.78 9.63 5.74
CA LEU A 147 3.44 9.82 7.02
C LEU A 147 2.75 10.96 7.78
N VAL A 148 2.30 10.65 8.99
CA VAL A 148 1.75 11.63 9.92
C VAL A 148 2.73 11.81 11.06
N THR A 149 3.18 13.04 11.28
CA THR A 149 4.05 13.41 12.40
C THR A 149 3.31 14.38 13.31
N VAL A 150 3.22 14.04 14.58
CA VAL A 150 2.63 14.90 15.62
C VAL A 150 3.73 15.37 16.55
N GLU A 151 3.86 16.68 16.70
CA GLU A 151 4.73 17.31 17.69
C GLU A 151 3.94 17.52 18.98
N LEU A 152 4.43 16.91 20.07
CA LEU A 152 3.74 16.81 21.34
C LEU A 152 4.60 17.38 22.46
N ARG A 153 4.00 18.24 23.28
CA ARG A 153 4.56 18.73 24.53
C ARG A 153 3.93 17.96 25.69
N ILE A 154 4.76 17.20 26.40
CA ILE A 154 4.34 16.37 27.54
C ILE A 154 4.95 16.93 28.81
N ASN A 155 4.11 17.30 29.76
CA ASN A 155 4.48 17.62 31.13
C ASN A 155 3.76 16.66 32.09
N ILE A 156 4.51 15.90 32.88
CA ILE A 156 3.99 14.98 33.88
C ILE A 156 4.70 15.26 35.19
N SER A 157 3.96 15.49 36.27
CA SER A 157 4.50 15.70 37.61
C SER A 157 3.76 14.88 38.65
N ASP A 158 4.50 14.45 39.67
CA ASP A 158 3.90 13.96 40.91
C ASP A 158 3.37 15.17 41.74
N PRO A 159 2.27 15.04 42.51
CA PRO A 159 1.73 16.15 43.32
C PRO A 159 2.69 16.70 44.36
N SER A 160 3.74 15.96 44.73
CA SER A 160 4.80 16.45 45.60
C SER A 160 5.87 17.27 44.87
N GLU A 161 5.79 17.37 43.54
CA GLU A 161 6.75 18.01 42.61
C GLU A 161 8.20 17.47 42.70
N LEU A 162 8.43 16.37 43.43
CA LEU A 162 9.76 15.78 43.58
C LEU A 162 10.26 15.12 42.29
N VAL A 163 9.35 14.70 41.42
CA VAL A 163 9.63 14.02 40.16
C VAL A 163 8.75 14.61 39.06
N SER A 164 9.36 14.98 37.95
CA SER A 164 8.66 15.51 36.78
C SER A 164 9.36 15.14 35.47
N ILE A 165 8.60 14.93 34.41
CA ILE A 165 9.08 14.87 33.03
C ILE A 165 8.49 16.04 32.25
N ASN A 166 9.36 16.80 31.57
CA ASN A 166 8.97 17.81 30.60
C ASN A 166 9.76 17.57 29.31
N ARG A 167 9.05 17.20 28.24
CA ARG A 167 9.63 16.81 26.94
C ARG A 167 8.76 17.30 25.79
N VAL A 168 9.43 17.72 24.72
CA VAL A 168 8.82 17.89 23.40
C VAL A 168 9.30 16.72 22.55
N VAL A 169 8.37 16.03 21.91
CA VAL A 169 8.63 14.80 21.16
C VAL A 169 7.83 14.76 19.87
N ASN A 170 8.47 14.25 18.82
CA ASN A 170 7.83 14.01 17.54
C ASN A 170 7.49 12.53 17.43
N VAL A 171 6.19 12.22 17.31
CA VAL A 171 5.69 10.87 17.10
C VAL A 171 5.25 10.76 15.66
N SER A 172 5.85 9.84 14.92
CA SER A 172 5.58 9.63 13.49
C SER A 172 5.00 8.26 13.23
N GLU A 173 3.91 8.18 12.47
CA GLU A 173 3.28 6.92 12.10
C GLU A 173 2.97 6.85 10.60
N LYS A 174 3.17 5.67 10.01
CA LYS A 174 2.88 5.40 8.60
C LYS A 174 1.48 4.82 8.48
N ILE A 175 0.66 5.44 7.65
CA ILE A 175 -0.72 5.01 7.41
C ILE A 175 -0.85 4.56 5.97
N SER A 176 -1.25 3.29 5.78
CA SER A 176 -1.47 2.74 4.45
C SER A 176 -2.79 3.26 3.86
N ILE A 177 -2.77 3.57 2.56
CA ILE A 177 -3.94 3.97 1.79
C ILE A 177 -4.60 2.79 1.05
N ILE A 178 -4.03 1.58 1.16
CA ILE A 178 -4.59 0.39 0.51
C ILE A 178 -5.95 0.07 1.13
N GLY A 179 -6.94 -0.18 0.29
CA GLY A 179 -8.32 -0.45 0.68
C GLY A 179 -9.20 0.81 0.82
N PHE A 180 -8.64 2.02 0.69
CA PHE A 180 -9.45 3.22 0.54
C PHE A 180 -9.95 3.38 -0.90
N GLU A 181 -11.08 4.07 -1.04
CA GLU A 181 -11.57 4.51 -2.34
C GLU A 181 -10.63 5.59 -2.91
N ASP A 182 -10.31 5.48 -4.20
CA ASP A 182 -9.59 6.52 -4.92
C ASP A 182 -10.53 7.70 -5.20
N PRO A 183 -10.29 8.89 -4.64
CA PRO A 183 -11.17 10.04 -4.82
C PRO A 183 -11.16 10.59 -6.26
N LEU A 184 -10.13 10.31 -7.06
CA LEU A 184 -10.02 10.83 -8.42
C LEU A 184 -11.03 10.19 -9.38
N PHE A 185 -11.24 8.88 -9.26
CA PHE A 185 -12.16 8.14 -10.14
C PHE A 185 -13.63 8.62 -10.04
N PRO A 186 -14.25 8.75 -8.85
CA PRO A 186 -15.59 9.32 -8.71
C PRO A 186 -15.62 10.78 -9.17
N LEU A 187 -14.58 11.58 -8.90
CA LEU A 187 -14.51 12.96 -9.43
C LEU A 187 -14.60 12.99 -10.96
N LYS A 188 -13.88 12.11 -11.65
CA LYS A 188 -13.85 12.06 -13.11
C LYS A 188 -15.04 11.33 -13.73
N THR A 189 -15.80 10.58 -12.94
CA THR A 189 -17.03 9.90 -13.37
C THR A 189 -18.31 10.55 -12.83
N SER A 190 -18.21 11.78 -12.28
CA SER A 190 -19.34 12.51 -11.68
C SER A 190 -20.09 11.70 -10.60
N GLY A 191 -19.33 10.97 -9.78
CA GLY A 191 -19.81 10.16 -8.66
C GLY A 191 -20.50 8.85 -9.05
N ARG A 192 -20.45 8.44 -10.32
CA ARG A 192 -21.13 7.21 -10.78
C ARG A 192 -20.30 5.95 -10.60
N GLY A 193 -18.98 6.09 -10.65
CA GLY A 193 -18.05 4.98 -10.53
C GLY A 193 -17.25 5.08 -9.24
N ILE A 194 -16.91 3.92 -8.69
CA ILE A 194 -15.99 3.78 -7.56
C ILE A 194 -14.78 2.96 -7.99
N SER A 195 -13.62 3.25 -7.41
CA SER A 195 -12.40 2.46 -7.52
C SER A 195 -11.75 2.35 -6.15
N VAL A 196 -11.28 1.17 -5.78
CA VAL A 196 -10.62 0.92 -4.48
C VAL A 196 -9.15 0.66 -4.72
N ILE A 197 -8.28 1.38 -4.00
CA ILE A 197 -6.84 1.28 -4.14
C ILE A 197 -6.38 -0.10 -3.69
N THR A 198 -6.02 -0.93 -4.68
CA THR A 198 -5.51 -2.29 -4.47
C THR A 198 -4.21 -2.42 -5.25
N ARG A 199 -3.12 -2.69 -4.55
CA ARG A 199 -1.79 -2.82 -5.17
C ARG A 199 -1.72 -4.06 -6.06
N SER A 200 -1.10 -3.93 -7.23
CA SER A 200 -0.86 -5.06 -8.11
C SER A 200 0.07 -6.11 -7.49
N PRO A 201 -0.26 -7.41 -7.60
CA PRO A 201 0.66 -8.49 -7.25
C PRO A 201 1.67 -8.80 -8.36
N TYR A 202 1.61 -8.12 -9.51
CA TYR A 202 2.35 -8.44 -10.73
C TYR A 202 3.41 -7.40 -11.12
N GLU A 203 3.71 -6.44 -10.23
CA GLU A 203 4.69 -5.37 -10.47
C GLU A 203 6.06 -5.96 -10.90
N GLY A 204 6.44 -5.74 -12.17
CA GLY A 204 7.66 -6.26 -12.79
C GLY A 204 7.57 -7.68 -13.39
N ASN A 205 6.40 -8.31 -13.39
CA ASN A 205 6.15 -9.63 -13.96
C ASN A 205 4.75 -9.72 -14.58
N TYR A 206 4.46 -8.82 -15.52
CA TYR A 206 3.18 -8.75 -16.23
C TYR A 206 3.11 -9.74 -17.38
N THR A 207 4.23 -9.91 -18.07
CA THR A 207 4.37 -10.88 -19.15
C THR A 207 5.66 -11.66 -18.98
N GLN A 208 5.66 -12.91 -19.44
CA GLN A 208 6.82 -13.77 -19.41
C GLN A 208 7.02 -14.42 -20.78
N LEU A 209 8.20 -14.23 -21.37
CA LEU A 209 8.59 -14.97 -22.57
C LEU A 209 8.86 -16.43 -22.19
N LEU A 210 8.11 -17.35 -22.77
CA LEU A 210 8.26 -18.79 -22.55
C LEU A 210 9.23 -19.38 -23.59
N ALA A 211 9.07 -19.03 -24.86
CA ALA A 211 9.89 -19.53 -25.94
C ALA A 211 10.08 -18.47 -27.03
N SER A 212 11.22 -18.55 -27.73
CA SER A 212 11.52 -17.73 -28.91
C SER A 212 12.27 -18.58 -29.92
N SER A 213 11.76 -18.67 -31.14
CA SER A 213 12.37 -19.40 -32.25
C SER A 213 11.84 -18.85 -33.59
N VAL A 214 11.72 -19.71 -34.60
CA VAL A 214 11.15 -19.37 -35.91
C VAL A 214 9.63 -19.51 -35.82
N GLY A 215 8.88 -18.51 -36.27
CA GLY A 215 7.43 -18.58 -36.40
C GLY A 215 6.94 -17.92 -37.66
N ASN A 216 5.65 -18.09 -37.95
CA ASN A 216 5.00 -17.45 -39.08
C ASN A 216 3.49 -17.26 -38.85
N ASN A 217 2.84 -16.57 -39.79
CA ASN A 217 1.43 -16.16 -39.78
C ASN A 217 1.15 -15.17 -38.64
N SER A 218 -0.10 -15.06 -38.18
CA SER A 218 -0.52 -14.06 -37.18
C SER A 218 -0.21 -14.53 -35.75
N TRP A 219 -0.92 -14.00 -34.75
CA TRP A 219 -0.85 -14.45 -33.36
C TRP A 219 -2.17 -15.10 -32.92
N TYR A 220 -2.11 -15.93 -31.87
CA TYR A 220 -3.29 -16.53 -31.25
C TYR A 220 -3.13 -16.62 -29.73
N TYR A 221 -4.20 -16.25 -29.02
CA TYR A 221 -4.28 -16.39 -27.57
C TYR A 221 -5.24 -17.51 -27.21
N GLY A 222 -4.75 -18.51 -26.47
CA GLY A 222 -5.60 -19.61 -26.05
C GLY A 222 -4.89 -20.66 -25.23
N LYS A 223 -5.66 -21.68 -24.87
CA LYS A 223 -5.24 -22.73 -23.95
C LYS A 223 -4.31 -23.74 -24.63
N THR A 224 -3.23 -24.09 -23.96
CA THR A 224 -2.27 -25.10 -24.42
C THR A 224 -2.76 -26.52 -24.17
N PHE A 225 -2.42 -27.40 -25.10
CA PHE A 225 -2.55 -28.84 -24.94
C PHE A 225 -1.25 -29.51 -25.37
N VAL A 226 -0.48 -29.94 -24.37
CA VAL A 226 0.81 -30.61 -24.55
C VAL A 226 0.57 -32.09 -24.76
N THR A 227 1.08 -32.64 -25.85
CA THR A 227 0.86 -34.04 -26.20
C THR A 227 1.92 -34.60 -27.14
N ASP A 228 1.83 -35.90 -27.44
CA ASP A 228 2.69 -36.58 -28.42
C ASP A 228 2.00 -36.67 -29.80
N SER A 229 2.77 -36.96 -30.85
CA SER A 229 2.24 -37.08 -32.22
C SER A 229 1.08 -38.09 -32.36
N SER A 230 1.10 -39.17 -31.57
CA SER A 230 0.11 -40.25 -31.65
C SER A 230 -1.31 -39.90 -31.17
N THR A 231 -1.45 -38.83 -30.40
CA THR A 231 -2.71 -38.43 -29.74
C THR A 231 -3.39 -37.24 -30.42
N ILE A 232 -2.69 -36.54 -31.31
CA ILE A 232 -3.19 -35.33 -31.99
C ILE A 232 -4.53 -35.57 -32.71
N SER A 233 -4.67 -36.73 -33.36
CA SER A 233 -5.89 -37.11 -34.09
C SER A 233 -7.11 -37.38 -33.20
N LYS A 234 -6.90 -37.60 -31.90
CA LYS A 234 -7.96 -37.87 -30.91
C LYS A 234 -8.44 -36.62 -30.18
N ILE A 235 -7.83 -35.47 -30.45
CA ILE A 235 -8.22 -34.21 -29.81
C ILE A 235 -9.45 -33.67 -30.52
N ASP A 236 -10.60 -33.67 -29.85
CA ASP A 236 -11.85 -33.17 -30.41
C ASP A 236 -11.89 -31.63 -30.50
N ASN A 237 -11.34 -30.94 -29.50
CA ASN A 237 -11.32 -29.47 -29.47
C ASN A 237 -10.09 -28.94 -30.22
N LYS A 238 -10.30 -28.25 -31.34
CA LYS A 238 -9.22 -27.64 -32.13
C LYS A 238 -9.01 -26.15 -31.86
N THR A 239 -9.87 -25.51 -31.06
CA THR A 239 -9.70 -24.10 -30.66
C THR A 239 -8.72 -23.97 -29.49
N ILE A 240 -7.52 -24.52 -29.67
CA ILE A 240 -6.46 -24.62 -28.66
C ILE A 240 -5.09 -24.43 -29.31
N VAL A 241 -4.07 -24.20 -28.48
CA VAL A 241 -2.67 -24.21 -28.87
C VAL A 241 -2.14 -25.63 -28.73
N LEU A 242 -1.78 -26.28 -29.83
CA LEU A 242 -1.15 -27.59 -29.83
C LEU A 242 0.35 -27.45 -29.52
N VAL A 243 0.86 -28.17 -28.52
CA VAL A 243 2.28 -28.18 -28.17
C VAL A 243 2.82 -29.61 -28.24
N VAL A 244 3.82 -29.85 -29.09
CA VAL A 244 4.34 -31.20 -29.38
C VAL A 244 5.84 -31.17 -29.64
N ASP A 245 6.54 -32.29 -29.46
CA ASP A 245 7.97 -32.39 -29.80
C ASP A 245 8.21 -32.87 -31.24
N SER A 246 7.26 -33.59 -31.82
CA SER A 246 7.31 -34.08 -33.20
C SER A 246 5.90 -34.13 -33.81
N VAL A 247 5.81 -33.91 -35.12
CA VAL A 247 4.59 -34.07 -35.93
C VAL A 247 4.69 -35.24 -36.92
N ASP A 248 5.61 -36.19 -36.67
CA ASP A 248 5.79 -37.35 -37.54
C ASP A 248 4.49 -38.17 -37.67
N GLY A 249 4.06 -38.39 -38.91
CA GLY A 249 2.81 -39.12 -39.21
C GLY A 249 1.53 -38.30 -39.10
N VAL A 250 1.63 -36.98 -38.89
CA VAL A 250 0.49 -36.05 -38.81
C VAL A 250 0.36 -35.31 -40.14
N THR A 251 -0.86 -35.20 -40.69
CA THR A 251 -1.08 -34.47 -41.94
C THR A 251 -1.13 -32.95 -41.70
N THR A 252 -0.66 -32.18 -42.67
CA THR A 252 -0.75 -30.70 -42.65
C THR A 252 -2.18 -30.20 -42.51
N SER A 253 -3.15 -30.91 -43.09
CA SER A 253 -4.58 -30.60 -42.96
C SER A 253 -5.05 -30.62 -41.50
N LEU A 254 -4.61 -31.61 -40.73
CA LEU A 254 -5.00 -31.76 -39.32
C LEU A 254 -4.32 -30.70 -38.45
N LEU A 255 -3.06 -30.35 -38.73
CA LEU A 255 -2.36 -29.28 -38.03
C LEU A 255 -3.03 -27.91 -38.25
N ASN A 256 -3.51 -27.64 -39.46
CA ASN A 256 -4.22 -26.40 -39.80
C ASN A 256 -5.61 -26.28 -39.16
N GLU A 257 -6.17 -27.36 -38.59
CA GLU A 257 -7.42 -27.27 -37.82
C GLU A 257 -7.20 -26.60 -36.46
N PHE A 258 -5.99 -26.70 -35.90
CA PHE A 258 -5.65 -26.07 -34.63
C PHE A 258 -5.47 -24.56 -34.79
N SER A 259 -5.83 -23.80 -33.75
CA SER A 259 -5.71 -22.33 -33.79
C SER A 259 -4.27 -21.83 -33.70
N ALA A 260 -3.38 -22.59 -33.05
CA ALA A 260 -1.95 -22.42 -33.18
C ALA A 260 -1.18 -23.72 -32.89
N VAL A 261 0.04 -23.83 -33.41
CA VAL A 261 0.92 -24.99 -33.21
C VAL A 261 2.29 -24.53 -32.73
N VAL A 262 2.80 -25.14 -31.67
CA VAL A 262 4.19 -24.96 -31.21
C VAL A 262 4.89 -26.30 -31.26
N CYS A 263 6.00 -26.40 -32.01
CA CYS A 263 6.76 -27.64 -32.14
C CYS A 263 8.25 -27.48 -31.77
N SER A 264 8.82 -28.54 -31.20
CA SER A 264 10.28 -28.74 -31.12
C SER A 264 10.93 -29.17 -32.44
N CYS A 265 10.10 -29.43 -33.45
CA CYS A 265 10.45 -29.93 -34.76
C CYS A 265 10.27 -28.86 -35.85
N ASP A 266 10.78 -29.16 -37.04
CA ASP A 266 10.47 -28.42 -38.27
C ASP A 266 9.01 -28.69 -38.69
N LEU A 267 8.24 -27.63 -38.94
CA LEU A 267 6.86 -27.72 -39.36
C LEU A 267 6.74 -27.50 -40.88
N PRO A 268 5.86 -28.25 -41.57
CA PRO A 268 5.54 -27.94 -42.96
C PRO A 268 4.84 -26.57 -43.03
N SER A 269 4.78 -25.94 -44.20
CA SER A 269 4.07 -24.65 -44.34
C SER A 269 2.60 -24.76 -43.93
N LEU A 270 2.27 -24.18 -42.77
CA LEU A 270 0.92 -24.13 -42.21
C LEU A 270 0.25 -22.79 -42.53
N THR A 271 -1.08 -22.79 -42.59
CA THR A 271 -1.89 -21.56 -42.66
C THR A 271 -2.27 -21.04 -41.28
N THR A 272 -2.23 -21.91 -40.26
CA THR A 272 -2.46 -21.52 -38.86
C THR A 272 -1.21 -20.90 -38.25
N THR A 273 -1.35 -20.13 -37.18
CA THR A 273 -0.22 -19.54 -36.45
C THR A 273 0.69 -20.64 -35.89
N TYR A 274 2.00 -20.50 -36.08
CA TYR A 274 2.93 -21.49 -35.51
C TYR A 274 4.28 -20.90 -35.09
N VAL A 275 4.92 -21.63 -34.17
CA VAL A 275 6.32 -21.46 -33.79
C VAL A 275 6.98 -22.82 -33.80
N GLU A 276 8.06 -22.97 -34.55
CA GLU A 276 8.78 -24.23 -34.77
C GLU A 276 10.19 -24.18 -34.19
N LEU A 277 10.86 -25.33 -34.13
CA LEU A 277 12.23 -25.45 -33.63
C LEU A 277 12.41 -24.89 -32.20
N VAL A 278 11.38 -24.99 -31.36
CA VAL A 278 11.46 -24.61 -29.95
C VAL A 278 12.21 -25.70 -29.19
N SER A 279 13.29 -25.37 -28.48
CA SER A 279 14.01 -26.35 -27.66
C SER A 279 13.08 -26.94 -26.58
N ASP A 280 12.77 -28.23 -26.66
CA ASP A 280 11.95 -28.99 -25.71
C ASP A 280 10.59 -28.32 -25.37
N ALA A 281 9.81 -27.97 -26.40
CA ALA A 281 8.53 -27.28 -26.32
C ALA A 281 7.56 -27.87 -25.27
N THR A 282 7.47 -29.20 -25.17
CA THR A 282 6.59 -29.89 -24.22
C THR A 282 7.00 -29.70 -22.76
N SER A 283 8.26 -29.35 -22.50
CA SER A 283 8.79 -29.07 -21.16
C SER A 283 8.74 -27.60 -20.78
N VAL A 284 8.93 -26.71 -21.77
CA VAL A 284 8.99 -25.26 -21.59
C VAL A 284 7.59 -24.65 -21.48
N ILE A 285 6.66 -25.12 -22.29
CA ILE A 285 5.30 -24.59 -22.34
C ILE A 285 4.41 -25.42 -21.42
N PRO A 286 3.81 -24.83 -20.37
CA PRO A 286 2.98 -25.56 -19.44
C PRO A 286 1.69 -26.04 -20.12
N ASN A 287 1.25 -27.26 -19.79
CA ASN A 287 0.00 -27.82 -20.27
C ASN A 287 -1.21 -27.16 -19.58
N ASN A 288 -2.34 -27.05 -20.31
CA ASN A 288 -3.61 -26.57 -19.78
C ASN A 288 -3.55 -25.11 -19.27
N THR A 289 -2.66 -24.30 -19.85
CA THR A 289 -2.41 -22.89 -19.50
C THR A 289 -2.70 -22.01 -20.71
N ASN A 290 -3.24 -20.82 -20.52
CA ASN A 290 -3.41 -19.89 -21.64
C ASN A 290 -2.07 -19.21 -21.96
N VAL A 291 -1.72 -19.21 -23.25
CA VAL A 291 -0.51 -18.54 -23.76
C VAL A 291 -0.86 -17.75 -25.01
N LEU A 292 -0.07 -16.72 -25.26
CA LEU A 292 -0.07 -15.98 -26.50
C LEU A 292 1.03 -16.54 -27.40
N VAL A 293 0.65 -17.16 -28.51
CA VAL A 293 1.56 -17.56 -29.58
C VAL A 293 1.64 -16.41 -30.58
N ASP A 294 2.79 -15.75 -30.64
CA ASP A 294 3.08 -14.69 -31.60
C ASP A 294 3.90 -15.26 -32.76
N GLY A 295 3.20 -15.79 -33.77
CA GLY A 295 3.82 -16.41 -34.94
C GLY A 295 4.67 -15.43 -35.73
N GLU A 296 4.20 -14.18 -35.91
CA GLU A 296 4.89 -13.12 -36.67
C GLU A 296 6.33 -12.89 -36.17
N ASN A 297 6.50 -12.93 -34.84
CA ASN A 297 7.78 -12.70 -34.18
C ASN A 297 8.45 -13.99 -33.70
N GLY A 298 7.85 -15.15 -33.93
CA GLY A 298 8.37 -16.44 -33.49
C GLY A 298 8.46 -16.59 -31.96
N LYS A 299 7.53 -16.01 -31.21
CA LYS A 299 7.57 -15.97 -29.73
C LYS A 299 6.34 -16.57 -29.10
N VAL A 300 6.48 -17.12 -27.89
CA VAL A 300 5.38 -17.61 -27.06
C VAL A 300 5.45 -16.94 -25.70
N TRP A 301 4.35 -16.32 -25.28
CA TRP A 301 4.27 -15.51 -24.07
C TRP A 301 3.21 -16.03 -23.11
N TYR A 302 3.49 -15.92 -21.82
CA TYR A 302 2.50 -16.00 -20.75
C TYR A 302 2.09 -14.57 -20.38
N ILE A 303 0.80 -14.25 -20.54
CA ILE A 303 0.26 -12.87 -20.36
C ILE A 303 -0.93 -12.82 -19.38
N GLU A 304 -1.24 -13.91 -18.69
CA GLU A 304 -2.38 -13.98 -17.76
C GLU A 304 -2.24 -13.00 -16.57
N ASN A 305 -1.01 -12.71 -16.13
CA ASN A 305 -0.76 -11.72 -15.07
C ASN A 305 -1.23 -10.32 -15.51
N LEU A 306 -0.86 -9.89 -16.72
CA LEU A 306 -1.35 -8.64 -17.29
C LEU A 306 -2.89 -8.63 -17.43
N ILE A 307 -3.47 -9.73 -17.91
CA ILE A 307 -4.93 -9.81 -18.09
C ILE A 307 -5.65 -9.66 -16.75
N ASP A 308 -5.18 -10.33 -15.70
CA ASP A 308 -5.74 -10.19 -14.35
C ASP A 308 -5.55 -8.75 -13.82
N ASP A 309 -4.37 -8.16 -14.06
CA ASP A 309 -4.06 -6.78 -13.66
C ASP A 309 -5.03 -5.75 -14.26
N VAL A 310 -5.21 -5.82 -15.59
CA VAL A 310 -6.11 -4.94 -16.34
C VAL A 310 -7.55 -5.16 -15.91
N LYS A 311 -7.97 -6.42 -15.73
CA LYS A 311 -9.35 -6.77 -15.38
C LYS A 311 -9.73 -6.25 -13.99
N ASN A 312 -8.82 -6.34 -13.03
CA ASN A 312 -9.05 -5.92 -11.65
C ASN A 312 -8.67 -4.45 -11.40
N SER A 313 -8.14 -3.75 -12.40
CA SER A 313 -7.72 -2.35 -12.31
C SER A 313 -6.78 -2.12 -11.11
N TYR A 314 -5.79 -2.98 -10.95
CA TYR A 314 -4.82 -2.81 -9.87
C TYR A 314 -4.01 -1.52 -10.04
N TYR A 315 -3.55 -1.00 -8.90
CA TYR A 315 -2.74 0.20 -8.82
C TYR A 315 -1.26 -0.15 -8.84
N HIS A 316 -0.49 0.80 -9.37
CA HIS A 316 0.96 0.76 -9.56
C HIS A 316 1.60 2.04 -9.03
N SER A 317 2.90 1.97 -8.71
CA SER A 317 3.68 3.16 -8.39
C SER A 317 3.98 3.95 -9.66
N SER A 318 3.82 5.27 -9.63
CA SER A 318 4.03 6.15 -10.79
C SER A 318 4.86 7.38 -10.42
N GLU A 319 5.82 7.75 -11.26
CA GLU A 319 6.54 9.03 -11.11
C GLU A 319 5.75 10.24 -11.61
N LYS A 320 4.76 10.01 -12.48
CA LYS A 320 3.95 11.06 -13.10
C LYS A 320 2.56 11.17 -12.49
N GLY A 321 1.90 10.03 -12.28
CA GLY A 321 0.54 9.99 -11.76
C GLY A 321 0.40 10.66 -10.38
N ALA A 322 -0.78 11.23 -10.11
CA ALA A 322 -1.06 11.90 -8.85
C ALA A 322 -0.85 10.98 -7.64
N SER A 323 -0.21 11.52 -6.58
CA SER A 323 -0.18 10.88 -5.27
C SER A 323 -1.57 10.83 -4.65
N PHE A 324 -1.76 10.07 -3.56
CA PHE A 324 -3.04 10.05 -2.86
C PHE A 324 -3.53 11.43 -2.41
N LEU A 325 -2.62 12.29 -1.92
CA LEU A 325 -2.96 13.64 -1.50
C LEU A 325 -3.30 14.54 -2.70
N ASP A 326 -2.62 14.37 -3.84
CA ASP A 326 -2.96 15.04 -5.10
C ASP A 326 -4.34 14.64 -5.63
N ARG A 327 -4.68 13.34 -5.54
CA ARG A 327 -5.97 12.79 -5.95
C ARG A 327 -7.13 13.36 -5.13
N LEU A 328 -6.94 13.54 -3.82
CA LEU A 328 -7.89 14.24 -2.96
C LEU A 328 -8.12 15.70 -3.40
N GLU A 329 -7.13 16.36 -3.99
CA GLU A 329 -7.24 17.71 -4.59
C GLU A 329 -7.74 17.69 -6.04
N GLY A 330 -8.08 16.51 -6.57
CA GLY A 330 -8.53 16.33 -7.95
C GLY A 330 -7.44 16.57 -9.00
N LYS A 331 -6.17 16.46 -8.64
CA LYS A 331 -5.05 16.56 -9.58
C LYS A 331 -4.79 15.21 -10.25
N LEU A 332 -4.37 15.25 -11.51
CA LEU A 332 -4.07 14.07 -12.31
C LEU A 332 -2.61 13.63 -12.16
N GLU A 333 -1.71 14.58 -11.93
CA GLU A 333 -0.27 14.37 -11.84
C GLU A 333 0.25 14.80 -10.47
N VAL A 334 1.41 14.25 -10.10
CA VAL A 334 2.10 14.59 -8.85
C VAL A 334 2.48 16.06 -8.81
N GLN A 335 2.16 16.76 -7.72
CA GLN A 335 2.56 18.16 -7.54
C GLN A 335 3.94 18.29 -6.90
N GLU A 336 4.70 19.29 -7.35
CA GLU A 336 6.06 19.58 -6.83
C GLU A 336 6.08 19.82 -5.31
N LYS A 337 4.98 20.37 -4.76
CA LYS A 337 4.84 20.62 -3.32
C LYS A 337 4.88 19.34 -2.48
N TYR A 338 4.50 18.19 -3.05
CA TYR A 338 4.56 16.89 -2.40
C TYR A 338 5.81 16.11 -2.79
N LYS A 339 6.21 16.21 -4.06
CA LYS A 339 7.46 15.61 -4.56
C LYS A 339 8.68 16.08 -3.77
N SER A 340 8.75 17.36 -3.42
CA SER A 340 9.84 17.94 -2.62
C SER A 340 9.89 17.49 -1.15
N GLN A 341 8.90 16.74 -0.66
CA GLN A 341 8.81 16.31 0.75
C GLN A 341 9.41 14.92 1.01
N THR A 342 9.73 14.17 -0.04
CA THR A 342 10.31 12.82 0.04
C THR A 342 11.14 12.48 -1.20
N ASN A 343 12.04 11.51 -1.09
CA ASN A 343 12.87 11.01 -2.18
C ASN A 343 12.31 9.72 -2.82
N THR A 344 11.14 9.29 -2.39
CA THR A 344 10.46 8.09 -2.86
C THR A 344 9.42 8.43 -3.93
N THR A 345 9.09 7.45 -4.77
CA THR A 345 7.92 7.54 -5.65
C THR A 345 6.66 7.57 -4.81
N ILE A 346 5.81 8.57 -5.04
CA ILE A 346 4.57 8.82 -4.31
C ILE A 346 3.32 8.78 -5.19
N GLY A 347 3.50 8.84 -6.50
CA GLY A 347 2.42 8.82 -7.45
C GLY A 347 1.83 7.43 -7.58
N LEU A 348 0.56 7.42 -7.95
CA LEU A 348 -0.19 6.21 -8.25
C LEU A 348 -0.62 6.26 -9.71
N GLU A 349 -0.78 5.10 -10.31
CA GLU A 349 -1.49 4.93 -11.58
C GLU A 349 -2.25 3.60 -11.57
N PHE A 350 -3.25 3.48 -12.43
CA PHE A 350 -3.96 2.23 -12.66
C PHE A 350 -4.55 2.20 -14.07
N PHE A 351 -4.99 1.02 -14.51
CA PHE A 351 -5.69 0.89 -15.77
C PHE A 351 -7.19 1.14 -15.63
N VAL A 352 -7.65 2.22 -16.23
CA VAL A 352 -9.06 2.58 -16.32
C VAL A 352 -9.83 1.50 -17.07
N ASN A 353 -10.78 0.87 -16.40
CA ASN A 353 -11.66 -0.10 -17.03
C ASN A 353 -12.76 0.60 -17.85
N LYS A 354 -12.52 0.71 -19.16
CA LYS A 354 -13.45 1.32 -20.12
C LYS A 354 -14.79 0.59 -20.23
N ASP A 355 -14.81 -0.73 -20.07
CA ASP A 355 -16.05 -1.51 -20.07
C ASP A 355 -16.92 -1.16 -18.85
N TYR A 356 -16.28 -0.98 -17.70
CA TYR A 356 -16.95 -0.51 -16.50
C TYR A 356 -17.52 0.89 -16.67
N ILE A 357 -16.76 1.86 -17.20
CA ILE A 357 -17.28 3.22 -17.47
C ILE A 357 -18.49 3.19 -18.42
N LEU A 358 -18.43 2.39 -19.49
CA LEU A 358 -19.57 2.21 -20.40
C LEU A 358 -20.80 1.63 -19.69
N SER A 359 -20.60 0.68 -18.78
CA SER A 359 -21.70 0.08 -17.99
C SER A 359 -22.41 1.09 -17.08
N LEU A 360 -21.72 2.18 -16.70
CA LEU A 360 -22.27 3.31 -15.94
C LEU A 360 -23.03 4.32 -16.82
N GLY A 361 -23.12 4.06 -18.13
CA GLY A 361 -23.75 4.94 -19.12
C GLY A 361 -22.97 6.21 -19.40
N LEU A 362 -21.65 6.20 -19.16
CA LEU A 362 -20.76 7.32 -19.44
C LEU A 362 -20.06 7.13 -20.80
N PRO A 363 -19.77 8.23 -21.53
CA PRO A 363 -19.00 8.15 -22.75
C PRO A 363 -17.56 7.70 -22.47
N VAL A 364 -16.98 6.96 -23.40
CA VAL A 364 -15.61 6.46 -23.33
C VAL A 364 -14.88 6.77 -24.62
N ASP A 365 -13.67 7.28 -24.51
CA ASP A 365 -12.73 7.36 -25.64
C ASP A 365 -12.04 6.01 -25.81
N LEU A 366 -12.37 5.33 -26.91
CA LEU A 366 -11.85 4.00 -27.21
C LEU A 366 -10.40 4.05 -27.68
N GLU A 367 -9.93 5.17 -28.24
CA GLU A 367 -8.59 5.31 -28.82
C GLU A 367 -7.56 5.75 -27.78
N LYS A 368 -8.00 6.37 -26.69
CA LYS A 368 -7.13 6.82 -25.60
C LYS A 368 -6.50 5.67 -24.82
N THR A 369 -5.32 5.88 -24.25
CA THR A 369 -4.67 4.94 -23.31
C THR A 369 -5.55 4.64 -22.10
N ASN A 370 -5.39 3.47 -21.51
CA ASN A 370 -6.06 3.09 -20.26
C ASN A 370 -5.32 3.60 -19.01
N VAL A 371 -4.13 4.20 -19.13
CA VAL A 371 -3.41 4.79 -17.98
C VAL A 371 -4.20 5.97 -17.42
N ASP A 372 -4.57 5.94 -16.14
CA ASP A 372 -5.58 6.82 -15.54
C ASP A 372 -5.34 8.33 -15.68
N HIS A 373 -4.16 8.81 -15.29
CA HIS A 373 -3.85 10.24 -15.31
C HIS A 373 -3.86 10.81 -16.73
N LEU A 374 -3.46 9.99 -17.71
CA LEU A 374 -3.55 10.32 -19.14
C LEU A 374 -4.98 10.19 -19.64
N TYR A 375 -5.70 9.10 -19.34
CA TYR A 375 -7.08 8.85 -19.77
C TYR A 375 -8.01 10.00 -19.33
N PHE A 376 -7.88 10.47 -18.10
CA PHE A 376 -8.70 11.56 -17.55
C PHE A 376 -8.18 12.97 -17.85
N SER A 377 -7.07 13.11 -18.58
CA SER A 377 -6.61 14.41 -19.07
C SER A 377 -7.49 14.91 -20.22
N GLU A 378 -7.41 16.20 -20.55
CA GLU A 378 -8.09 16.74 -21.74
C GLU A 378 -7.29 16.51 -23.03
N ALA A 379 -6.02 16.12 -22.91
CA ALA A 379 -5.15 15.90 -24.05
C ALA A 379 -5.42 14.54 -24.72
N SER A 380 -5.12 14.46 -26.02
CA SER A 380 -5.21 13.22 -26.77
C SER A 380 -3.96 12.39 -26.50
N HIS A 381 -4.14 11.27 -25.80
CA HIS A 381 -3.10 10.29 -25.51
C HIS A 381 -3.48 8.96 -26.17
N PRO A 382 -3.33 8.84 -27.49
CA PRO A 382 -3.73 7.63 -28.20
C PRO A 382 -2.89 6.44 -27.73
N GLY A 383 -3.56 5.32 -27.47
CA GLY A 383 -2.90 4.07 -27.10
C GLY A 383 -2.94 3.05 -28.23
N LYS A 384 -1.98 2.12 -28.21
CA LYS A 384 -1.93 0.96 -29.09
C LYS A 384 -2.65 -0.22 -28.45
N ARG A 385 -3.13 -1.14 -29.28
CA ARG A 385 -3.73 -2.40 -28.81
C ARG A 385 -2.62 -3.36 -28.40
N VAL A 386 -2.98 -4.34 -27.57
CA VAL A 386 -2.05 -5.38 -27.10
C VAL A 386 -2.55 -6.74 -27.54
N LYS A 387 -1.68 -7.54 -28.18
CA LYS A 387 -1.97 -8.92 -28.60
C LYS A 387 -2.51 -9.73 -27.41
N GLY A 388 -3.57 -10.50 -27.65
CA GLY A 388 -4.26 -11.30 -26.63
C GLY A 388 -5.28 -10.56 -25.77
N LEU A 389 -5.34 -9.22 -25.84
CA LEU A 389 -6.32 -8.39 -25.12
C LEU A 389 -7.41 -7.79 -26.03
N GLU A 390 -7.54 -8.22 -27.27
CA GLU A 390 -8.44 -7.61 -28.27
C GLU A 390 -9.93 -7.69 -27.94
N ASN A 391 -10.33 -8.68 -27.15
CA ASN A 391 -11.71 -8.79 -26.66
C ASN A 391 -12.03 -7.74 -25.58
N THR A 392 -11.03 -6.98 -25.15
CA THR A 392 -11.14 -5.87 -24.21
C THR A 392 -10.94 -4.54 -24.93
N LYS A 393 -11.36 -3.45 -24.28
CA LYS A 393 -11.09 -2.08 -24.77
C LYS A 393 -9.72 -1.55 -24.34
N PHE A 394 -8.82 -2.43 -23.91
CA PHE A 394 -7.51 -2.06 -23.38
C PHE A 394 -6.61 -1.50 -24.47
N ARG A 395 -6.00 -0.35 -24.17
CA ARG A 395 -4.95 0.29 -24.95
C ARG A 395 -3.90 0.85 -24.02
N ILE A 396 -2.66 0.87 -24.49
CA ILE A 396 -1.53 1.40 -23.74
C ILE A 396 -0.75 2.38 -24.61
N ASP A 397 -0.32 3.50 -24.03
CA ASP A 397 0.53 4.47 -24.71
C ASP A 397 2.02 4.11 -24.58
N GLU A 398 2.83 4.84 -25.32
CA GLU A 398 4.29 4.76 -25.27
C GLU A 398 4.89 6.05 -24.67
N GLU A 399 4.16 6.75 -23.78
CA GLU A 399 4.75 7.89 -23.07
C GLU A 399 5.74 7.43 -22.02
N ILE A 400 6.88 8.12 -21.98
CA ILE A 400 7.92 7.90 -20.98
C ILE A 400 7.37 8.27 -19.60
N CYS A 401 7.43 7.37 -18.62
CA CYS A 401 6.92 7.60 -17.28
C CYS A 401 8.03 7.50 -16.22
N THR A 402 8.41 6.27 -15.85
CA THR A 402 9.36 5.99 -14.76
C THR A 402 10.65 5.39 -15.31
N ASP A 403 11.81 5.77 -14.77
CA ASP A 403 13.12 5.25 -15.18
C ASP A 403 13.40 5.34 -16.69
N GLU A 404 12.92 6.41 -17.35
CA GLU A 404 13.02 6.62 -18.81
C GLU A 404 12.32 5.55 -19.67
N LYS A 405 11.51 4.67 -19.06
CA LYS A 405 10.72 3.67 -19.77
C LYS A 405 9.35 4.21 -20.16
N THR A 406 8.87 3.76 -21.31
CA THR A 406 7.49 3.94 -21.74
C THR A 406 6.55 3.08 -20.89
N HIS A 407 5.25 3.42 -20.84
CA HIS A 407 4.27 2.54 -20.20
C HIS A 407 4.29 1.13 -20.83
N ALA A 408 4.36 1.02 -22.16
CA ALA A 408 4.47 -0.28 -22.81
C ALA A 408 5.66 -1.13 -22.30
N GLU A 409 6.83 -0.54 -22.08
CA GLU A 409 7.99 -1.23 -21.51
C GLU A 409 7.82 -1.53 -20.01
N MET A 410 7.23 -0.61 -19.24
CA MET A 410 6.95 -0.83 -17.80
C MET A 410 6.04 -2.03 -17.57
N TYR A 411 5.05 -2.20 -18.44
CA TYR A 411 4.09 -3.29 -18.39
C TYR A 411 4.47 -4.49 -19.27
N GLN A 412 5.69 -4.51 -19.82
CA GLN A 412 6.27 -5.62 -20.60
C GLN A 412 5.42 -6.03 -21.81
N VAL A 413 4.87 -5.06 -22.53
CA VAL A 413 4.02 -5.25 -23.71
C VAL A 413 4.51 -4.53 -24.95
N ASP A 414 5.70 -3.93 -24.92
CA ASP A 414 6.33 -3.23 -26.04
C ASP A 414 6.45 -4.10 -27.30
N GLU A 415 6.76 -5.38 -27.13
CA GLU A 415 6.81 -6.35 -28.24
C GLU A 415 5.43 -6.93 -28.64
N LEU A 416 4.39 -6.62 -27.86
CA LEU A 416 3.03 -7.14 -28.03
C LEU A 416 2.07 -6.09 -28.58
N LEU A 417 2.56 -4.93 -29.01
CA LEU A 417 1.72 -3.85 -29.51
C LEU A 417 1.25 -4.14 -30.95
N THR A 418 0.02 -3.74 -31.24
CA THR A 418 -0.57 -3.74 -32.58
C THR A 418 -1.20 -2.38 -32.88
N GLU A 419 -1.26 -2.02 -34.16
CA GLU A 419 -1.91 -0.77 -34.61
C GLU A 419 -3.39 -0.68 -34.24
#